data_AF-A0A2D4LNY8-F1
#
_entry.id   AF-A0A2D4LNY8-F1
#
_cell.length_a   1.000
_cell.length_b   1.000
_cell.length_c   1.000
_cell.angle_alpha   90.00
_cell.angle_beta   90.00
_cell.angle_gamma   90.00
#
_symmetry.space_group_name_H-M   'P 1'
#
loop_
_entity.id
_entity.type
_entity.pdbx_description
1 polymer ?
#
loop_
_entity_poly.entity_id
_entity_poly.type
_entity_poly.pdbx_seq_one_letter_code
_entity_poly.pdbx_strand_id
1 'polypeptide(L)'
;MIRNVLIQTGCTIWASLDYGMYSREEELLRERKRIGTVGIASYDYHRESGTFLFQAGSRIYHVKDGGPNGFTQQPLQPNLVETSCPNIQMDPKICPADPNWIAFIHSNDIWISNLETKEEQRLTFVHK
;
A
#
# COMPACT_ATOMS: atom_id res chain seq x y z
N MET A 1 10.06 -5.80 -20.44
CA MET A 1 10.38 -6.98 -19.63
C MET A 1 10.32 -6.55 -18.17
N ILE A 2 9.16 -6.68 -17.52
CA ILE A 2 8.99 -6.32 -16.10
C ILE A 2 9.62 -7.46 -15.31
N ARG A 3 10.79 -7.24 -14.72
CA ARG A 3 11.42 -8.22 -13.83
C ARG A 3 10.61 -8.21 -12.52
N ASN A 4 10.25 -9.40 -12.04
CA ASN A 4 9.56 -9.56 -10.76
C ASN A 4 10.42 -8.96 -9.65
N VAL A 5 9.97 -7.85 -9.05
CA VAL A 5 10.58 -7.28 -7.84
C VAL A 5 10.30 -8.27 -6.71
N LEU A 6 11.32 -9.01 -6.31
CA LEU A 6 11.25 -9.86 -5.12
C LEU A 6 11.29 -8.92 -3.91
N ILE A 7 10.18 -8.74 -3.21
CA ILE A 7 10.13 -7.99 -1.96
C ILE A 7 10.40 -8.98 -0.84
N GLN A 8 11.37 -8.67 0.03
CA GLN A 8 11.65 -9.50 1.20
C GLN A 8 10.49 -9.33 2.17
N THR A 9 9.50 -10.22 2.12
CA THR A 9 8.46 -10.33 3.13
C THR A 9 9.07 -10.94 4.39
N GLY A 10 9.96 -10.19 5.05
CA GLY A 10 10.37 -10.47 6.43
C GLY A 10 9.24 -10.22 7.43
N CYS A 11 8.10 -9.71 6.96
CA CYS A 11 6.83 -9.80 7.67
C CYS A 11 6.36 -11.25 7.57
N THR A 12 6.50 -12.01 8.66
CA THR A 12 5.84 -13.29 8.87
C THR A 12 4.33 -13.08 8.82
N ILE A 13 3.78 -13.01 7.61
CA ILE A 13 2.36 -13.28 7.36
C ILE A 13 2.20 -14.77 7.57
N TRP A 14 1.99 -15.16 8.84
CA TRP A 14 1.45 -16.47 9.17
C TRP A 14 0.11 -16.55 8.45
N ALA A 15 0.09 -17.22 7.30
CA ALA A 15 -1.13 -17.65 6.65
C ALA A 15 -1.69 -18.83 7.45
N SER A 16 -2.21 -18.55 8.65
CA SER A 16 -3.20 -19.44 9.24
C SER A 16 -4.54 -19.15 8.56
N LEU A 17 -5.26 -20.21 8.19
CA LEU A 17 -6.61 -20.15 7.60
C LEU A 17 -7.62 -19.70 8.67
N ASP A 18 -7.45 -18.49 9.20
CA ASP A 18 -8.28 -18.00 10.30
C ASP A 18 -9.16 -16.85 9.83
N TYR A 19 -10.47 -17.13 9.84
CA TYR A 19 -11.51 -16.10 9.89
C TYR A 19 -11.10 -15.06 10.97
N GLY A 20 -10.84 -13.82 10.56
CA GLY A 20 -10.43 -12.74 11.46
C GLY A 20 -9.10 -12.04 11.13
N MET A 21 -8.37 -12.47 10.09
CA MET A 21 -7.15 -11.77 9.64
C MET A 21 -7.42 -10.43 8.92
N TYR A 22 -8.60 -10.27 8.33
CA TYR A 22 -8.93 -9.13 7.49
C TYR A 22 -9.96 -8.23 8.15
N SER A 23 -9.85 -6.93 7.90
CA SER A 23 -10.92 -5.99 8.26
C SER A 23 -12.18 -6.30 7.45
N ARG A 24 -13.35 -5.87 7.96
CA ARG A 24 -14.61 -6.05 7.24
C ARG A 24 -14.58 -5.41 5.86
N GLU A 25 -13.93 -4.25 5.75
CA GLU A 25 -13.74 -3.50 4.52
C GLU A 25 -12.92 -4.30 3.51
N GLU A 26 -11.85 -4.96 3.96
CA GLU A 26 -10.99 -5.78 3.12
C GLU A 26 -11.66 -7.08 2.68
N GLU A 27 -12.37 -7.77 3.58
CA GLU A 27 -13.17 -8.97 3.23
C GLU A 27 -14.17 -8.65 2.10
N LEU A 28 -14.95 -7.58 2.26
CA LEU A 28 -15.93 -7.16 1.27
C LEU A 28 -15.30 -6.76 -0.07
N LEU A 29 -14.11 -6.14 -0.05
CA LEU A 29 -13.38 -5.81 -1.27
C LEU A 29 -12.89 -7.07 -1.99
N ARG A 30 -12.38 -8.06 -1.25
CA ARG A 30 -11.88 -9.32 -1.79
C ARG A 30 -13.00 -10.13 -2.44
N GLU A 31 -14.17 -10.19 -1.83
CA GLU A 31 -15.36 -10.82 -2.42
C GLU A 31 -15.75 -10.13 -3.74
N ARG A 32 -15.81 -8.79 -3.78
CA ARG A 32 -16.13 -8.02 -5.00
C ARG A 32 -15.12 -8.24 -6.12
N LYS A 33 -13.83 -8.35 -5.78
CA LYS A 33 -12.73 -8.58 -6.73
C LYS A 33 -12.47 -10.07 -7.00
N ARG A 34 -13.19 -10.98 -6.35
CA ARG A 34 -12.99 -12.45 -6.43
C ARG A 34 -11.55 -12.88 -6.08
N ILE A 35 -10.97 -12.29 -5.04
CA ILE A 35 -9.59 -12.55 -4.61
C ILE A 35 -9.57 -13.68 -3.58
N GLY A 36 -9.22 -14.89 -4.03
CA GLY A 36 -9.06 -16.07 -3.16
C GLY A 36 -7.66 -16.20 -2.52
N THR A 37 -6.66 -15.46 -2.99
CA THR A 37 -5.26 -15.57 -2.54
C THR A 37 -4.92 -14.63 -1.39
N VAL A 38 -4.10 -15.08 -0.45
CA VAL A 38 -3.58 -14.25 0.66
C VAL A 38 -2.33 -13.48 0.21
N GLY A 39 -2.15 -12.26 0.71
CA GLY A 39 -0.99 -11.41 0.43
C GLY A 39 -1.33 -10.14 -0.35
N ILE A 40 -0.33 -9.61 -1.06
CA ILE A 40 -0.46 -8.37 -1.85
C ILE A 40 -1.38 -8.64 -3.05
N ALA A 41 -2.53 -7.97 -3.09
CA ALA A 41 -3.51 -8.12 -4.17
C ALA A 41 -3.24 -7.21 -5.38
N SER A 42 -2.67 -6.03 -5.14
CA SER A 42 -2.38 -5.02 -6.16
C SER A 42 -1.27 -4.09 -5.68
N TYR A 43 -0.61 -3.45 -6.65
CA TYR A 43 0.36 -2.38 -6.42
C TYR A 43 0.11 -1.24 -7.41
N ASP A 44 0.53 -0.04 -7.03
CA ASP A 44 0.66 1.11 -7.90
C ASP A 44 2.14 1.39 -8.16
N TYR A 45 2.46 1.98 -9.32
CA TYR A 45 3.83 2.20 -9.75
C TYR A 45 4.01 3.53 -10.48
N HIS A 46 4.86 4.38 -9.92
CA HIS A 46 5.28 5.62 -10.56
C HIS A 46 6.60 5.42 -11.32
N ARG A 47 6.52 5.44 -12.65
CA ARG A 47 7.61 5.05 -13.55
C ARG A 47 8.86 5.91 -13.44
N GLU A 48 8.69 7.23 -13.30
CA GLU A 48 9.82 8.16 -13.34
C GLU A 48 10.66 8.09 -12.07
N SER A 49 10.02 7.89 -10.91
CA SER A 49 10.72 7.75 -9.62
C SER A 49 11.06 6.30 -9.25
N GLY A 50 10.49 5.33 -9.95
CA GLY A 50 10.58 3.91 -9.61
C GLY A 50 9.83 3.53 -8.33
N THR A 51 8.86 4.34 -7.88
CA THR A 51 8.17 4.13 -6.60
C THR A 51 7.04 3.13 -6.77
N PHE A 52 7.09 2.05 -6.01
CA PHE A 52 6.01 1.10 -5.82
C PHE A 52 5.26 1.42 -4.54
N LEU A 53 3.93 1.34 -4.60
CA LEU A 53 3.04 1.49 -3.45
C LEU A 53 2.10 0.29 -3.43
N PHE A 54 1.96 -0.37 -2.30
CA PHE A 54 1.06 -1.51 -2.19
C PHE A 54 0.56 -1.69 -0.76
N GLN A 55 -0.59 -2.35 -0.66
CA GLN A 55 -1.17 -2.73 0.62
C GLN A 55 -0.80 -4.18 0.94
N ALA A 56 -0.36 -4.42 2.17
CA ALA A 56 -0.14 -5.75 2.71
C ALA A 56 -0.82 -5.86 4.08
N GLY A 57 -1.93 -6.60 4.13
CA GLY A 57 -2.82 -6.60 5.29
C GLY A 57 -3.45 -5.21 5.50
N SER A 58 -3.41 -4.72 6.74
CA SER A 58 -4.03 -3.44 7.12
C SER A 58 -3.16 -2.21 6.92
N ARG A 59 -1.94 -2.36 6.37
CA ARG A 59 -0.95 -1.27 6.25
C ARG A 59 -0.48 -1.06 4.82
N ILE A 60 -0.08 0.18 4.54
CA ILE A 60 0.48 0.61 3.26
C ILE A 60 2.01 0.57 3.33
N TYR A 61 2.63 0.04 2.28
CA TYR A 61 4.08 -0.04 2.15
C TYR A 61 4.53 0.56 0.81
N HIS A 62 5.77 1.04 0.79
CA HIS A 62 6.41 1.50 -0.43
C HIS A 62 7.86 1.03 -0.55
N VAL A 63 8.32 0.86 -1.80
CA VAL A 63 9.72 0.60 -2.16
C VAL A 63 10.08 1.39 -3.41
N LYS A 64 11.37 1.63 -3.64
CA LYS A 64 11.86 2.22 -4.90
C LYS A 64 12.72 1.20 -5.63
N ASP A 65 12.38 0.90 -6.88
CA ASP A 65 13.16 0.07 -7.78
C ASP A 65 12.97 0.53 -9.24
N GLY A 66 14.06 0.59 -10.00
CA GLY A 66 14.10 1.21 -11.32
C GLY A 66 14.15 2.74 -11.27
N GLY A 67 13.93 3.36 -12.43
CA GLY A 67 14.07 4.81 -12.60
C GLY A 67 15.51 5.28 -12.34
N PRO A 68 15.73 6.46 -11.72
CA PRO A 68 17.07 6.97 -11.41
C PRO A 68 17.79 6.16 -10.32
N ASN A 69 17.08 5.31 -9.57
CA ASN A 69 17.66 4.51 -8.49
C ASN A 69 18.36 3.23 -8.98
N GLY A 70 18.24 2.91 -10.28
CA GLY A 70 18.74 1.67 -10.85
C GLY A 70 17.88 0.45 -10.47
N PHE A 71 18.29 -0.73 -10.92
CA PHE A 71 17.59 -1.99 -10.63
C PHE A 71 18.34 -2.79 -9.58
N THR A 72 17.66 -3.13 -8.48
CA THR A 72 18.25 -4.01 -7.46
C THR A 72 18.49 -5.43 -8.01
N GLN A 73 19.48 -6.12 -7.45
CA GLN A 73 19.71 -7.56 -7.69
C GLN A 73 19.32 -8.43 -6.50
N GLN A 74 18.88 -7.81 -5.40
CA GLN A 74 18.51 -8.49 -4.16
C GLN A 74 17.13 -8.03 -3.69
N PRO A 75 16.43 -8.85 -2.88
CA PRO A 75 15.12 -8.47 -2.39
C PRO A 75 15.13 -7.16 -1.60
N LEU A 76 14.12 -6.31 -1.83
CA LEU A 76 13.99 -5.04 -1.13
C LEU A 76 13.17 -5.20 0.15
N GLN A 77 13.58 -4.51 1.21
CA GLN A 77 12.79 -4.38 2.42
C GLN A 77 11.74 -3.27 2.23
N PRO A 78 10.44 -3.56 2.45
CA PRO A 78 9.39 -2.57 2.30
C PRO A 78 9.37 -1.54 3.43
N ASN A 79 9.25 -0.27 3.07
CA ASN A 79 9.10 0.82 4.03
C ASN A 79 7.62 0.97 4.38
N LEU A 80 7.31 0.99 5.67
CA LEU A 80 5.96 1.24 6.17
C LEU A 80 5.62 2.73 6.02
N VAL A 81 4.45 3.03 5.46
CA VAL A 81 3.89 4.39 5.54
C VAL A 81 3.34 4.59 6.95
N GLU A 82 3.95 5.50 7.69
CA GLU A 82 3.49 5.87 9.03
C GLU A 82 2.14 6.60 8.95
N THR A 83 1.26 6.32 9.92
CA THR A 83 -0.07 6.92 9.96
C THR A 83 -0.55 7.10 11.39
N SER A 84 -1.34 8.14 11.61
CA SER A 84 -2.07 8.35 12.88
C SER A 84 -3.46 7.69 12.87
N CYS A 85 -3.88 7.16 11.72
CA CYS A 85 -5.19 6.56 11.53
C CYS A 85 -5.34 5.23 12.30
N PRO A 86 -6.40 5.04 13.10
CA PRO A 86 -6.58 3.82 13.91
C PRO A 86 -7.15 2.62 13.13
N ASN A 87 -7.80 2.87 11.99
CA ASN A 87 -8.48 1.85 11.19
C ASN A 87 -7.71 1.56 9.90
N ILE A 88 -8.15 0.54 9.16
CA ILE A 88 -7.52 0.16 7.89
C ILE A 88 -7.51 1.30 6.88
N GLN A 89 -6.40 1.42 6.15
CA GLN A 89 -6.24 2.32 5.01
C GLN A 89 -6.47 1.52 3.73
N MET A 90 -7.44 1.94 2.93
CA MET A 90 -7.91 1.20 1.75
C MET A 90 -7.60 1.97 0.46
N ASP A 91 -7.44 1.23 -0.63
CA ASP A 91 -7.23 1.76 -1.99
C ASP A 91 -6.11 2.81 -2.10
N PRO A 92 -4.87 2.51 -1.64
CA PRO A 92 -3.76 3.45 -1.74
C PRO A 92 -3.34 3.67 -3.20
N LYS A 93 -3.11 4.94 -3.57
CA LYS A 93 -2.66 5.36 -4.91
C LYS A 93 -1.60 6.44 -4.85
N ILE A 94 -0.64 6.38 -5.76
CA ILE A 94 0.41 7.38 -5.91
C ILE A 94 -0.14 8.56 -6.72
N CYS A 95 0.17 9.79 -6.32
CA CYS A 95 -0.10 10.96 -7.15
C CYS A 95 0.82 10.94 -8.38
N PRO A 96 0.28 10.90 -9.62
CA PRO A 96 1.11 10.84 -10.82
C PRO A 96 1.93 12.12 -11.08
N ALA A 97 1.55 13.25 -10.48
CA ALA A 97 2.25 14.53 -10.64
C ALA A 97 3.40 14.71 -9.64
N ASP A 98 3.29 14.07 -8.46
CA ASP A 98 4.31 14.10 -7.43
C ASP A 98 4.30 12.77 -6.64
N PRO A 99 5.29 11.88 -6.86
CA PRO A 99 5.31 10.55 -6.25
C PRO A 99 5.56 10.55 -4.75
N ASN A 100 5.87 11.70 -4.14
CA ASN A 100 5.94 11.80 -2.68
C ASN A 100 4.55 11.82 -2.05
N TRP A 101 3.51 12.19 -2.77
CA TRP A 101 2.14 12.19 -2.26
C TRP A 101 1.39 10.91 -2.63
N ILE A 102 0.73 10.32 -1.63
CA ILE A 102 -0.22 9.24 -1.83
C ILE A 102 -1.60 9.65 -1.33
N ALA A 103 -2.63 9.05 -1.91
CA ALA A 103 -4.00 9.15 -1.44
C ALA A 103 -4.51 7.77 -1.03
N PHE A 104 -5.35 7.73 0.00
CA PHE A 104 -6.01 6.51 0.46
C PHE A 104 -7.37 6.84 1.09
N ILE A 105 -8.18 5.80 1.29
CA ILE A 105 -9.46 5.89 1.96
C ILE A 105 -9.29 5.42 3.40
N HIS A 106 -9.74 6.24 4.35
CA HIS A 106 -9.82 5.89 5.77
C HIS A 106 -11.17 6.33 6.32
N SER A 107 -11.89 5.41 6.97
CA SER A 107 -13.23 5.64 7.52
C SER A 107 -14.18 6.32 6.52
N ASN A 108 -14.18 5.86 5.26
CA ASN A 108 -14.99 6.40 4.15
C ASN A 108 -14.71 7.86 3.76
N ASP A 109 -13.60 8.44 4.19
CA ASP A 109 -13.10 9.74 3.73
C ASP A 109 -11.76 9.61 3.01
N ILE A 110 -11.47 10.62 2.19
CA ILE A 110 -10.23 10.70 1.43
C ILE A 110 -9.16 11.37 2.29
N TRP A 111 -8.01 10.73 2.35
CA TRP A 111 -6.82 11.22 3.02
C TRP A 111 -5.64 11.27 2.05
N ILE A 112 -4.71 12.15 2.34
CA ILE A 112 -3.41 12.21 1.68
C ILE A 112 -2.30 12.07 2.71
N SER A 113 -1.19 11.47 2.30
CA SER A 113 0.03 11.43 3.09
C SER A 113 1.25 11.62 2.20
N ASN A 114 2.27 12.28 2.75
CA ASN A 114 3.55 12.47 2.11
C ASN A 114 4.55 11.41 2.62
N LEU A 115 5.15 10.65 1.70
CA LEU A 115 6.08 9.56 2.00
C LEU A 115 7.42 10.05 2.58
N GLU A 116 7.82 11.30 2.33
CA GLU A 116 9.09 11.87 2.76
C GLU A 116 8.94 12.69 4.04
N THR A 117 7.98 13.61 4.07
CA THR A 117 7.76 14.51 5.22
C THR A 117 6.93 13.86 6.32
N LYS A 118 6.25 12.74 6.02
CA LYS A 118 5.28 12.05 6.88
C LYS A 118 4.05 12.89 7.25
N GLU A 119 3.83 13.99 6.53
CA GLU A 119 2.62 14.79 6.67
C GLU A 119 1.40 13.93 6.28
N GLU A 120 0.32 14.05 7.04
CA GLU A 120 -0.94 13.33 6.83
C GLU A 120 -2.10 14.32 6.99
N GLN A 121 -2.99 14.37 6.00
CA GLN A 121 -4.11 15.31 5.99
C GLN A 121 -5.39 14.64 5.47
N ARG A 122 -6.48 14.83 6.22
CA ARG A 122 -7.84 14.48 5.78
C ARG A 122 -8.37 15.55 4.82
N LEU A 123 -8.84 15.12 3.65
CA LEU A 123 -9.37 16.02 2.61
C LEU A 123 -10.89 16.16 2.65
N THR A 124 -11.60 15.07 2.97
CA THR A 124 -13.07 15.07 3.05
C THR A 124 -13.54 14.80 4.47
N PHE A 125 -14.65 15.41 4.87
CA PHE A 125 -15.21 15.34 6.22
C PHE A 125 -16.66 14.86 6.19
N VAL A 126 -16.94 13.86 5.37
CA VAL A 126 -18.31 13.39 5.08
C VAL A 126 -18.76 12.35 6.10
N HIS A 127 -17.87 11.45 6.51
CA HIS A 127 -18.15 10.40 7.48
C HIS A 127 -17.77 10.86 8.90
N LYS A 128 -18.51 10.38 9.91
CA LYS A 128 -18.28 10.72 11.32
C LYS A 128 -17.44 9.66 12.01
#